data_AF-A0A7X2PK01-F1
#
_entry.id   AF-A0A7X2PK01-F1
#
_cell.length_a   1.000
_cell.length_b   1.000
_cell.length_c   1.000
_cell.angle_alpha   90.00
_cell.angle_beta   90.00
_cell.angle_gamma   90.00
#
_symmetry.space_group_name_H-M   'P 1'
#
loop_
_entity.id
_entity.type
_entity.pdbx_description
1 polymer ?
#
loop_
_entity_poly.entity_id
_entity_poly.type
_entity_poly.pdbx_seq_one_letter_code
_entity_poly.pdbx_strand_id
1 'polypeptide(L)' 'MPPALRTLKSKQVISMSANRNWKHPPASAGYSSQELADFIGFLKRAAAGERKEVRVAEVEGLQ' A
#
# COMPACT_ATOMS: atom_id res chain seq x y z
N MET A 1 -0.02 28.63 -4.55
CA MET A 1 1.23 28.61 -5.34
C MET A 1 1.50 27.18 -5.77
N PRO A 2 1.78 26.91 -7.06
CA PRO A 2 2.14 25.58 -7.50
C PRO A 2 3.55 25.18 -7.00
N PRO A 3 3.84 23.88 -6.87
CA PRO A 3 5.16 23.41 -6.44
C PRO A 3 6.23 23.80 -7.45
N ALA A 4 7.35 24.36 -6.98
CA ALA A 4 8.50 24.66 -7.83
C ALA A 4 9.27 23.39 -8.20
N LEU A 5 9.72 23.28 -9.45
CA LEU A 5 10.51 22.14 -9.93
C LEU A 5 11.86 22.10 -9.19
N ARG A 6 12.08 21.05 -8.41
CA ARG A 6 13.33 20.85 -7.66
C ARG A 6 14.34 20.11 -8.52
N THR A 7 15.44 20.77 -8.88
CA THR A 7 16.57 20.14 -9.57
C THR A 7 17.52 19.52 -8.56
N LEU A 8 17.72 18.20 -8.63
CA LEU A 8 18.65 17.48 -7.77
C LEU A 8 20.00 17.36 -8.47
N LYS A 9 21.08 17.74 -7.77
CA LYS A 9 22.46 17.52 -8.27
C LYS A 9 22.83 16.05 -8.05
N SER A 10 23.63 15.45 -8.93
CA SER A 10 23.98 14.01 -8.85
C SER A 10 24.53 13.58 -7.49
N LYS A 11 25.26 14.46 -6.79
CA LYS A 11 25.79 14.23 -5.43
C LYS A 11 24.72 14.10 -4.34
N GLN A 12 23.47 14.47 -4.62
CA GLN A 12 22.34 14.39 -3.69
C GLN A 12 21.54 13.08 -3.84
N VAL A 13 21.85 12.28 -4.87
CA VAL A 13 21.23 10.97 -5.09
C VAL A 13 22.00 9.94 -4.26
N ILE A 14 21.44 9.54 -3.12
CA ILE A 14 22.07 8.60 -2.17
C ILE A 14 22.17 7.19 -2.76
N SER A 15 21.21 6.79 -3.60
CA SER A 15 21.19 5.48 -4.26
C SER A 15 20.31 5.53 -5.50
N MET A 16 20.78 4.94 -6.60
CA MET A 16 19.96 4.62 -7.78
C MET A 16 19.36 3.21 -7.72
N SER A 17 19.74 2.42 -6.71
CA SER A 17 19.19 1.08 -6.47
C SER A 17 17.90 1.15 -5.67
N ALA A 18 16.96 0.26 -5.99
CA ALA A 18 15.68 0.16 -5.30
C ALA A 18 15.89 -0.14 -3.81
N ASN A 19 15.29 0.68 -2.93
CA ASN A 19 15.35 0.48 -1.50
C ASN A 19 14.48 -0.73 -1.10
N ARG A 20 15.10 -1.90 -0.97
CA ARG A 20 14.42 -3.13 -0.53
C ARG A 20 14.11 -3.17 0.97
N ASN A 21 14.70 -2.25 1.75
CA ASN A 21 14.47 -2.14 3.19
C ASN A 21 13.25 -1.28 3.51
N TRP A 22 12.88 -0.33 2.64
CA TRP A 22 11.64 0.39 2.75
C TRP A 22 10.49 -0.55 2.40
N LYS A 23 9.99 -1.24 3.41
CA LYS A 23 8.69 -1.90 3.35
C LYS A 23 7.64 -0.83 3.53
N HIS A 24 6.68 -0.72 2.60
CA HIS A 24 5.52 0.14 2.79
C HIS A 24 4.90 -0.22 4.16
N PRO A 25 4.56 0.72 5.05
CA PRO A 25 4.12 0.41 6.42
C PRO A 25 3.02 -0.68 6.52
N PRO A 26 2.03 -0.74 5.62
CA PRO A 26 1.06 -1.84 5.54
C PRO A 26 1.67 -3.23 5.36
N ALA A 27 2.82 -3.37 4.69
CA ALA A 27 3.50 -4.64 4.50
C ALA A 27 4.34 -5.08 5.72
N SER A 28 4.53 -4.20 6.70
CA SER A 28 5.30 -4.50 7.94
C SER A 28 4.39 -4.76 9.14
N ALA A 29 3.09 -4.46 9.02
CA ALA A 29 2.16 -4.45 10.15
C ALA A 29 1.66 -5.86 10.56
N GLY A 30 1.96 -6.91 9.79
CA GLY A 30 1.61 -8.29 10.17
C GLY A 30 0.12 -8.48 10.42
N TYR A 31 -0.74 -7.89 9.57
CA TYR A 31 -2.19 -7.95 9.72
C TYR A 31 -2.69 -9.39 9.79
N SER A 32 -3.61 -9.64 10.71
CA SER A 32 -4.39 -10.87 10.72
C SER A 32 -5.25 -10.96 9.45
N SER A 33 -5.61 -12.18 9.05
CA SER A 33 -6.43 -12.43 7.85
C SER A 33 -7.78 -11.69 7.89
N GLN A 34 -8.32 -11.46 9.10
CA GLN A 34 -9.52 -10.66 9.32
C GLN A 34 -9.30 -9.18 9.03
N GLU A 35 -8.24 -8.58 9.58
CA GLU A 35 -7.92 -7.16 9.34
C GLU A 35 -7.66 -6.90 7.85
N LEU A 36 -7.00 -7.83 7.16
CA LEU A 36 -6.74 -7.70 5.73
C LEU A 36 -8.04 -7.79 4.90
N ALA A 37 -8.99 -8.64 5.30
CA ALA A 37 -10.32 -8.71 4.68
C ALA A 37 -11.09 -7.40 4.84
N ASP A 38 -11.07 -6.82 6.04
CA ASP A 38 -11.71 -5.55 6.33
C ASP A 38 -11.09 -4.39 5.52
N PHE A 39 -9.76 -4.37 5.38
CA PHE A 39 -9.06 -3.40 4.53
C PHE A 39 -9.44 -3.54 3.05
N ILE A 40 -9.46 -4.76 2.51
CA ILE A 40 -9.84 -5.00 1.11
C ILE A 40 -11.31 -4.61 0.88
N GLY A 41 -12.20 -4.95 1.80
CA GLY A 41 -13.60 -4.56 1.76
C GLY A 41 -13.77 -3.04 1.76
N PHE A 42 -13.02 -2.34 2.61
CA PHE A 42 -13.00 -0.87 2.64
C PHE A 42 -12.52 -0.28 1.31
N LEU A 43 -11.44 -0.80 0.73
CA LEU A 43 -10.90 -0.32 -0.54
C LEU A 43 -11.88 -0.55 -1.70
N LYS A 44 -12.52 -1.72 -1.78
CA LYS A 44 -13.56 -2.00 -2.79
C LYS A 44 -14.75 -1.06 -2.66
N ARG A 45 -15.20 -0.79 -1.42
CA ARG A 45 -16.25 0.20 -1.16
C ARG A 45 -15.83 1.61 -1.58
N ALA A 46 -14.63 2.03 -1.21
CA ALA A 46 -14.13 3.38 -1.50
C ALA A 46 -13.88 3.61 -2.99
N ALA A 47 -13.38 2.60 -3.70
CA ALA A 47 -13.04 2.71 -5.12
C ALA A 47 -14.24 2.49 -6.06
N ALA A 48 -15.10 1.51 -5.76
CA ALA A 48 -16.16 1.06 -6.66
C ALA A 48 -17.58 1.21 -6.08
N GLY A 49 -17.72 1.65 -4.83
CA GLY A 49 -19.02 1.71 -4.14
C GLY A 49 -19.58 0.34 -3.75
N GLU A 50 -18.78 -0.71 -3.87
CA GLU A 50 -19.19 -2.09 -3.57
C GLU A 50 -19.54 -2.24 -2.09
N ARG A 51 -20.70 -2.85 -1.79
CA ARG A 51 -21.17 -3.10 -0.41
C ARG A 51 -21.06 -4.56 0.00
N LYS A 52 -20.45 -5.39 -0.84
CA LYS A 52 -20.29 -6.82 -0.57
C LYS A 52 -19.21 -6.99 0.50
N GLU A 53 -19.57 -7.70 1.55
CA GLU A 53 -18.64 -8.08 2.62
C GLU A 53 -17.56 -9.01 2.05
N VAL A 54 -16.29 -8.70 2.34
CA VAL A 54 -15.15 -9.53 1.97
C VAL A 54 -14.88 -10.47 3.13
N ARG A 55 -14.97 -11.77 2.89
CA ARG A 55 -14.73 -12.81 3.91
C ARG A 55 -13.26 -13.21 3.93
N VAL A 56 -12.79 -13.63 5.11
CA VAL A 56 -11.40 -14.10 5.30
C VAL A 56 -10.98 -15.19 4.31
N ALA A 57 -11.90 -16.10 3.98
CA ALA A 57 -11.64 -17.16 2.99
C ALA A 57 -11.32 -16.63 1.58
N GLU A 58 -11.79 -15.43 1.21
CA GLU A 58 -11.45 -14.79 -0.06
C GLU A 58 -10.04 -14.16 -0.04
N VAL A 59 -9.46 -14.02 1.16
CA VAL A 59 -8.15 -13.40 1.41
C VAL A 59 -7.05 -14.44 1.57
N GLU A 60 -7.34 -15.58 2.20
CA GLU A 60 -6.38 -16.67 2.39
C GLU A 60 -5.94 -17.32 1.07
N GLY A 61 -6.76 -17.24 0.01
CA GLY A 61 -6.38 -17.70 -1.34
C GLY A 61 -5.42 -16.77 -2.11
N LEU A 62 -5.05 -15.62 -1.55
CA LEU A 62 -4.15 -14.63 -2.14
C LEU A 62 -2.76 -14.57 -1.48
N GLN A 63 -2.56 -15.30 -0.38
CA GLN A 63 -1.26 -15.51 0.28
C GLN A 63 -0.47 -16.63 -0.40
#